data_AF-A0A2V9ZRF0-F1
#
_entry.id   AF-A0A2V9ZRF0-F1
#
_cell.length_a   1.000
_cell.length_b   1.000
_cell.length_c   1.000
_cell.angle_alpha   90.00
_cell.angle_beta   90.00
_cell.angle_gamma   90.00
#
_symmetry.space_group_name_H-M   'P 1'
#
loop_
_entity.id
_entity.type
_entity.pdbx_description
1 polymer ?
#
loop_
_entity_poly.entity_id
_entity_poly.type
_entity_poly.pdbx_seq_one_letter_code
_entity_poly.pdbx_strand_id
1 'polypeptide(L)'
;MSNDKLGMMFSEVMSGGFALNQTDPETGAKAGKSQPLTMHGTITIDDLDAFIADPKHLGRLDVRMDWAPFGMDIPALGGVFNLFSPSGDPKLKLMVYEWGITHDNKSYLERHDHPVHNVTRRCG
;
A
#
# COMPACT_ATOMS: atom_id res chain seq x y z
N MET A 1 -19.47 -27.97 -9.42
CA MET A 1 -19.66 -27.19 -8.18
C MET A 1 -18.79 -25.96 -8.32
N SER A 2 -19.38 -24.78 -8.43
CA SER A 2 -18.59 -23.54 -8.45
C SER A 2 -17.95 -23.41 -7.08
N ASN A 3 -16.62 -23.43 -7.05
CA ASN A 3 -15.83 -23.20 -5.86
C ASN A 3 -15.77 -21.68 -5.64
N ASP A 4 -16.92 -21.08 -5.30
CA ASP A 4 -17.02 -19.66 -5.01
C ASP A 4 -16.31 -19.42 -3.67
N LYS A 5 -15.05 -19.00 -3.78
CA LYS A 5 -14.27 -18.57 -2.62
C LYS A 5 -14.75 -17.18 -2.21
N LEU A 6 -14.86 -16.96 -0.90
CA LEU A 6 -15.20 -15.64 -0.39
C LEU A 6 -14.03 -14.69 -0.65
N GLY A 7 -14.27 -13.66 -1.46
CA GLY A 7 -13.33 -12.58 -1.72
C GLY A 7 -13.73 -11.26 -1.05
N MET A 8 -12.81 -10.29 -1.06
CA MET A 8 -13.02 -8.93 -0.60
C MET A 8 -12.41 -7.94 -1.60
N MET A 9 -13.11 -6.82 -1.83
CA MET A 9 -12.59 -5.70 -2.58
C MET A 9 -12.93 -4.40 -1.86
N PHE A 10 -11.97 -3.49 -1.75
CA PHE A 10 -12.18 -2.16 -1.21
C PHE A 10 -11.28 -1.14 -1.90
N SER A 11 -11.71 0.11 -1.87
CA SER A 11 -10.95 1.24 -2.42
C SER A 11 -10.58 2.21 -1.30
N GLU A 12 -9.37 2.74 -1.37
CA GLU A 12 -8.83 3.69 -0.40
C GLU A 12 -8.18 4.86 -1.14
N VAL A 13 -8.32 6.05 -0.56
CA VAL A 13 -7.65 7.26 -1.05
C VAL A 13 -6.72 7.76 0.05
N MET A 14 -5.44 7.86 -0.25
CA MET A 14 -4.42 8.40 0.66
C MET A 14 -3.78 9.62 0.03
N SER A 15 -3.68 10.73 0.77
CA SER A 15 -3.02 11.95 0.31
C SER A 15 -2.06 12.45 1.37
N GLY A 16 -0.86 12.81 0.94
CA GLY A 16 0.18 13.32 1.82
C GLY A 16 1.19 14.17 1.07
N GLY A 17 1.93 15.00 1.80
CA GLY A 17 3.04 15.75 1.21
C GLY A 17 4.12 14.80 0.74
N PHE A 18 4.55 14.94 -0.52
CA PHE A 18 5.55 14.06 -1.13
C PHE A 18 6.66 14.88 -1.79
N ALA A 19 7.90 14.40 -1.65
CA ALA A 19 9.07 15.01 -2.25
C ALA A 19 10.00 13.94 -2.83
N LEU A 20 10.27 14.04 -4.13
CA LEU A 20 11.16 13.11 -4.82
C LEU A 20 12.62 13.32 -4.39
N ASN A 21 13.38 12.22 -4.33
CA ASN A 21 14.82 12.19 -4.01
C ASN A 21 15.19 12.78 -2.63
N GLN A 22 14.25 12.84 -1.69
CA GLN A 22 14.54 13.20 -0.30
C GLN A 22 14.59 11.94 0.56
N THR A 23 15.73 11.68 1.20
CA THR A 23 15.91 10.57 2.14
C THR A 23 15.82 11.00 3.60
N ASP A 24 15.92 12.31 3.86
CA ASP A 24 15.72 12.91 5.18
C ASP A 24 14.23 13.21 5.41
N PRO A 25 13.59 12.62 6.44
CA PRO A 25 12.15 12.79 6.69
C PRO A 25 11.72 14.23 6.92
N GLU A 26 12.50 15.04 7.65
CA GLU A 26 12.14 16.44 7.94
C GLU A 26 12.20 17.31 6.68
N THR A 27 13.25 17.13 5.89
CA THR A 27 13.44 17.84 4.62
C THR A 27 12.37 17.42 3.62
N GLY A 28 12.06 16.11 3.53
CA GLY A 28 10.97 15.60 2.72
C GLY A 28 9.61 16.18 3.11
N ALA A 29 9.29 16.22 4.40
CA ALA A 29 8.04 16.80 4.91
C ALA A 29 7.92 18.30 4.59
N LYS A 30 9.02 19.05 4.72
CA LYS A 30 9.04 20.49 4.36
C LYS A 30 8.86 20.68 2.86
N ALA A 31 9.57 19.92 2.03
CA ALA A 31 9.54 20.03 0.57
C ALA A 31 8.19 19.58 -0.03
N GLY A 32 7.56 18.55 0.55
CA GLY A 32 6.27 18.04 0.11
C GLY A 32 5.06 18.84 0.59
N LYS A 33 5.24 19.83 1.48
CA LYS A 33 4.14 20.56 2.12
C LYS A 33 3.19 21.25 1.14
N SER A 34 3.69 21.70 -0.01
CA SER A 34 2.89 22.35 -1.07
C SER A 34 2.58 21.43 -2.25
N GLN A 35 2.98 20.16 -2.18
CA GLN A 35 2.89 19.21 -3.29
C GLN A 35 2.32 17.88 -2.77
N PRO A 36 1.00 17.80 -2.58
CA PRO A 36 0.39 16.54 -2.20
C PRO A 36 0.51 15.54 -3.34
N LEU A 37 0.92 14.32 -3.01
CA LEU A 37 0.68 13.15 -3.84
C LEU A 37 -0.57 12.46 -3.31
N THR A 38 -1.54 12.25 -4.19
CA THR A 38 -2.75 11.48 -3.87
C THR A 38 -2.66 10.14 -4.56
N MET A 39 -2.86 9.07 -3.80
CA MET A 39 -2.94 7.70 -4.27
C MET A 39 -4.38 7.21 -4.14
N HIS A 40 -4.91 6.66 -5.23
CA HIS A 40 -6.20 5.98 -5.31
C HIS A 40 -5.92 4.49 -5.50
N GLY A 41 -6.07 3.72 -4.44
CA GLY A 41 -5.82 2.28 -4.43
C GLY A 41 -7.12 1.49 -4.44
N THR A 42 -7.17 0.42 -5.22
CA THR A 42 -8.20 -0.62 -5.12
C THR A 42 -7.52 -1.94 -4.81
N ILE A 43 -7.88 -2.52 -3.67
CA ILE A 43 -7.34 -3.78 -3.19
C ILE A 43 -8.34 -4.88 -3.53
N THR A 44 -7.86 -5.97 -4.13
CA THR A 44 -8.63 -7.19 -4.41
C THR A 44 -7.99 -8.39 -3.70
N ILE A 45 -8.80 -9.14 -2.95
CA ILE A 45 -8.44 -10.41 -2.33
C ILE A 45 -9.44 -11.46 -2.84
N ASP A 46 -8.98 -12.38 -3.68
CA ASP A 46 -9.86 -13.38 -4.32
C ASP A 46 -10.24 -14.55 -3.40
N ASP A 47 -9.40 -14.83 -2.40
CA ASP A 47 -9.55 -15.93 -1.45
C ASP A 47 -9.20 -15.45 -0.05
N LEU A 48 -10.21 -15.07 0.72
CA LEU A 48 -10.04 -14.53 2.06
C LEU A 48 -9.46 -15.57 3.03
N ASP A 49 -9.83 -16.84 2.89
CA ASP A 49 -9.35 -17.91 3.77
C ASP A 49 -7.85 -18.14 3.55
N ALA A 50 -7.40 -18.23 2.29
CA ALA A 50 -5.98 -18.35 1.98
C ALA A 50 -5.19 -17.10 2.40
N PHE A 51 -5.77 -15.92 2.23
CA PHE A 51 -5.15 -14.65 2.63
C PHE A 51 -4.91 -14.56 4.15
N ILE A 52 -5.84 -15.06 4.96
CA ILE A 52 -5.70 -15.08 6.43
C ILE A 52 -4.74 -16.19 6.86
N ALA A 53 -4.80 -17.37 6.22
CA ALA A 53 -4.04 -18.54 6.62
C ALA A 53 -2.54 -18.44 6.32
N ASP A 54 -2.15 -17.78 5.23
CA ASP A 54 -0.74 -17.60 4.85
C ASP A 54 -0.33 -16.11 4.92
N PRO A 55 0.52 -15.71 5.88
CA PRO A 55 1.06 -14.35 5.99
C PRO A 55 1.85 -13.86 4.76
N LYS A 56 2.21 -14.75 3.83
CA LYS A 56 2.87 -14.42 2.56
C LYS A 56 1.89 -14.26 1.41
N HIS A 57 0.61 -14.59 1.60
CA HIS A 57 -0.40 -14.42 0.57
C HIS A 57 -0.65 -12.94 0.32
N LEU A 58 -0.49 -12.52 -0.93
CA LEU A 58 -0.65 -11.13 -1.34
C LEU A 58 -2.06 -10.89 -1.88
N GLY A 59 -2.62 -9.73 -1.57
CA GLY A 59 -3.73 -9.14 -2.31
C GLY A 59 -3.20 -8.38 -3.52
N ARG A 60 -4.02 -8.26 -4.57
CA ARG A 60 -3.72 -7.41 -5.72
C ARG A 60 -4.04 -5.96 -5.36
N LEU A 61 -3.16 -5.04 -5.73
CA LEU A 61 -3.34 -3.61 -5.54
C LEU A 61 -3.26 -2.91 -6.89
N ASP A 62 -4.38 -2.33 -7.32
CA ASP A 62 -4.47 -1.47 -8.50
C ASP A 62 -4.39 -0.01 -8.04
N VAL A 63 -3.41 0.75 -8.50
CA VAL A 63 -3.14 2.12 -8.02
C VAL A 63 -3.13 3.11 -9.18
N ARG A 64 -3.76 4.26 -8.94
CA ARG A 64 -3.65 5.49 -9.74
C ARG A 64 -3.19 6.63 -8.85
N MET A 65 -2.38 7.54 -9.38
CA MET A 65 -1.82 8.65 -8.60
C MET A 65 -2.00 9.99 -9.28
N ASP A 66 -2.22 10.98 -8.43
CA ASP A 66 -2.22 12.38 -8.79
C ASP A 66 -1.04 13.06 -8.11
N TRP A 67 -0.11 13.57 -8.90
CA TRP A 67 1.03 14.33 -8.39
C TRP A 67 1.48 15.36 -9.42
N ALA A 68 1.23 16.64 -9.13
CA ALA A 68 1.39 17.74 -10.09
C ALA A 68 2.72 17.74 -10.88
N PRO A 69 3.89 17.39 -10.30
CA PRO A 69 5.14 17.27 -11.06
C PRO A 69 5.13 16.21 -12.17
N PHE A 70 4.42 15.09 -12.00
CA PHE A 70 4.37 14.00 -12.97
C PHE A 70 3.03 13.93 -13.74
N GLY A 71 1.98 14.59 -13.25
CA GLY A 71 0.65 14.64 -13.86
C GLY A 71 -0.47 14.10 -12.96
N MET A 72 -1.59 13.78 -13.58
CA MET A 72 -2.81 13.27 -12.93
C MET A 72 -3.17 11.91 -13.54
N ASP A 73 -3.86 11.07 -12.77
CA ASP A 73 -4.29 9.71 -13.16
C ASP A 73 -3.13 8.83 -13.68
N ILE A 74 -1.97 8.93 -13.04
CA ILE A 74 -0.77 8.15 -13.39
C ILE A 74 -0.99 6.70 -12.94
N PRO A 75 -0.98 5.71 -13.84
CA PRO A 75 -1.15 4.31 -13.46
C PRO A 75 0.12 3.76 -12.82
N ALA A 76 -0.03 3.06 -11.70
CA ALA A 76 1.05 2.26 -11.13
C ALA A 76 1.15 0.89 -11.80
N LEU A 77 2.33 0.28 -11.73
CA LEU A 77 2.62 -1.05 -12.24
C LEU A 77 2.80 -2.04 -11.08
N GLY A 78 2.14 -3.20 -11.19
CA GLY A 78 2.43 -4.37 -10.35
C GLY A 78 2.24 -4.18 -8.85
N GLY A 79 1.17 -3.49 -8.44
CA GLY A 79 0.91 -3.23 -7.03
C GLY A 79 0.55 -4.49 -6.25
N VAL A 80 1.10 -4.60 -5.04
CA VAL A 80 0.79 -5.67 -4.09
C VAL A 80 0.39 -5.11 -2.73
N PHE A 81 -0.49 -5.85 -2.06
CA PHE A 81 -0.94 -5.57 -0.70
C PHE A 81 -0.71 -6.77 0.21
N ASN A 82 -0.14 -6.57 1.38
CA ASN A 82 -0.03 -7.62 2.41
C ASN A 82 -0.44 -7.06 3.77
N LEU A 83 -1.46 -7.63 4.41
CA LEU A 83 -1.97 -7.14 5.70
C LEU A 83 -1.20 -7.68 6.91
N PHE A 84 -0.52 -8.82 6.78
CA PHE A 84 0.08 -9.56 7.90
C PHE A 84 1.57 -9.87 7.70
N SER A 85 2.28 -8.98 7.00
CA SER A 85 3.70 -9.18 6.72
C SER A 85 4.51 -9.30 8.03
N PRO A 86 5.42 -10.28 8.15
CA PRO A 86 6.25 -10.45 9.35
C PRO A 86 7.19 -9.26 9.57
N SER A 87 7.20 -8.71 10.78
CA SER A 87 8.06 -7.56 11.15
C SER A 87 9.37 -7.95 11.86
N GLY A 88 9.60 -9.24 12.11
CA GLY A 88 10.66 -9.74 13.00
C GLY A 88 10.29 -9.75 14.48
N ASP A 89 9.30 -8.96 14.91
CA ASP A 89 8.67 -9.04 16.24
C ASP A 89 7.36 -9.87 16.15
N PRO A 90 7.22 -10.97 16.91
CA PRO A 90 5.99 -11.77 16.93
C PRO A 90 4.72 -11.02 17.33
N LYS A 91 4.83 -9.88 18.02
CA LYS A 91 3.69 -9.06 18.48
C LYS A 91 3.29 -7.95 17.49
N LEU A 92 4.07 -7.77 16.43
CA LEU A 92 3.88 -6.72 15.45
C LEU A 92 3.75 -7.34 14.05
N LYS A 93 2.70 -6.95 13.34
CA LYS A 93 2.57 -7.24 11.91
C LYS A 93 2.69 -5.94 11.12
N LEU A 94 3.12 -6.03 9.88
CA LEU A 94 3.14 -4.89 8.97
C LEU A 94 2.03 -5.06 7.94
N MET A 95 1.30 -3.98 7.71
CA MET A 95 0.47 -3.79 6.54
C MET A 95 1.33 -3.09 5.47
N VAL A 96 1.65 -3.81 4.40
CA VAL A 96 2.61 -3.39 3.36
C VAL A 96 1.90 -3.04 2.07
N TYR A 97 2.10 -1.78 1.72
CA TYR A 97 1.90 -1.03 0.49
C TYR A 97 3.04 -1.19 -0.50
N GLU A 98 2.94 -1.80 -1.68
CA GLU A 98 4.05 -1.70 -2.64
C GLU A 98 3.55 -1.55 -4.08
N TRP A 99 4.12 -0.61 -4.82
CA TRP A 99 3.80 -0.40 -6.22
C TRP A 99 4.95 0.30 -6.98
N GLY A 100 5.01 0.07 -8.29
CA GLY A 100 5.96 0.74 -9.18
C GLY A 100 5.32 1.89 -9.96
N ILE A 101 6.12 2.90 -10.33
CA ILE A 101 5.73 4.00 -11.22
C ILE A 101 6.78 4.12 -12.31
N THR A 102 6.36 4.29 -13.56
CA THR A 102 7.28 4.67 -14.64
C THR A 102 6.94 6.07 -15.13
N HIS A 103 7.95 6.94 -15.12
CA HIS A 103 7.85 8.32 -15.63
C HIS A 103 9.16 8.69 -16.34
N ASP A 104 9.08 9.26 -17.54
CA ASP A 104 10.24 9.63 -18.37
C ASP A 104 11.31 8.52 -18.50
N ASN A 105 10.88 7.30 -18.82
CA ASN A 105 11.73 6.09 -18.91
C ASN A 105 12.51 5.74 -17.63
N LYS A 106 12.14 6.31 -16.48
CA LYS A 106 12.67 5.95 -15.17
C LYS A 106 11.61 5.20 -14.38
N SER A 107 12.02 4.14 -13.70
CA SER A 107 11.16 3.35 -12.83
C SER A 107 11.46 3.69 -11.37
N TYR A 108 10.40 3.94 -10.61
CA TYR A 108 10.40 4.21 -9.18
C TYR A 108 9.62 3.09 -8.49
N LEU A 109 10.10 2.64 -7.33
CA LEU A 109 9.41 1.68 -6.48
C LEU A 109 9.06 2.39 -5.18
N GLU A 110 7.77 2.43 -4.86
CA GLU A 110 7.27 3.00 -3.62
C GLU A 110 6.81 1.85 -2.71
N ARG A 111 7.24 1.91 -1.44
CA ARG A 111 6.80 0.98 -0.40
C ARG A 111 6.37 1.74 0.85
N HIS A 112 5.20 1.40 1.36
CA HIS A 112 4.64 1.94 2.60
C HIS A 112 4.39 0.82 3.61
N ASP A 113 5.04 0.90 4.77
CA ASP A 113 4.89 -0.05 5.86
C ASP A 113 4.09 0.58 7.01
N HIS A 114 2.90 0.07 7.28
CA HIS A 114 2.07 0.50 8.40
C HIS A 114 2.09 -0.53 9.53
N PRO A 115 2.55 -0.16 10.75
CA PRO A 115 2.59 -1.09 11.87
C PRO A 115 1.18 -1.41 12.38
N VAL A 116 0.83 -2.69 12.32
CA VAL A 116 -0.40 -3.27 12.89
C VAL A 116 -0.06 -3.93 14.21
N HIS A 117 -0.45 -3.29 15.31
CA HIS A 117 -0.30 -3.84 16.64
C HIS A 117 -1.38 -4.90 16.88
N ASN A 118 -1.02 -6.04 17.46
CA ASN A 118 -2.00 -7.04 17.87
C ASN A 118 -2.96 -6.45 18.91
N VAL A 119 -4.19 -6.13 18.49
CA VAL A 119 -5.27 -5.73 19.40
C VAL A 119 -5.89 -7.01 19.97
N THR A 120 -5.31 -7.56 21.03
CA THR A 120 -5.96 -8.63 21.78
C THR A 120 -7.08 -8.01 22.61
N ARG A 121 -8.31 -7.95 22.08
CA ARG A 121 -9.47 -7.76 22.96
C ARG A 121 -9.57 -9.00 23.85
N ARG A 122 -9.23 -8.84 25.14
CA ARG A 122 -9.72 -9.77 26.17
C ARG A 122 -11.24 -9.54 26.25
N CYS A 123 -12.02 -10.50 25.76
CA CYS A 123 -13.40 -10.63 26.21
C CYS A 123 -13.34 -10.95 27.71
N GLY A 124 -13.83 -10.02 28.52
CA GLY A 124 -14.15 -10.23 29.93
C GLY A 124 -15.66 -10.34 30.10
#